data_AF-A0A842J8U0-F1
#
_entry.id   AF-A0A842J8U0-F1
#
_cell.length_a   1.000
_cell.length_b   1.000
_cell.length_c   1.000
_cell.angle_alpha   90.00
_cell.angle_beta   90.00
_cell.angle_gamma   90.00
#
_symmetry.space_group_name_H-M   'P 1'
#
loop_
_entity.id
_entity.type
_entity.pdbx_description
1 polymer ?
#
loop_
_entity_poly.entity_id
_entity_poly.type
_entity_poly.pdbx_seq_one_letter_code
_entity_poly.pdbx_strand_id
1 'polypeptide(L)'
;MTGRALGVVIGSVALQVFVNSEQTIMFFCVLAFLVLFAALLLTNNANMRTGWGFVRPGNPDEETDIFRTCEVIAQDYGLTQRELEIMHSVILGKTRKEIGEELFITQNTIKTHLHNLYGKIDIHSESDLKAFVAKREKMFSTEEEAPLPPEGQ
;
A
#
# COMPACT_ATOMS: atom_id res chain seq x y z
N MET A 1 54.89 14.79 -10.67
CA MET A 1 55.26 13.80 -11.71
C MET A 1 54.40 12.53 -11.69
N THR A 2 53.59 12.29 -10.65
CA THR A 2 52.77 11.07 -10.47
C THR A 2 51.56 10.95 -11.41
N GLY A 3 50.90 12.06 -11.75
CA GLY A 3 49.70 12.03 -12.62
C GLY A 3 49.96 11.57 -14.06
N ARG A 4 51.16 11.82 -14.61
CA ARG A 4 51.53 11.39 -15.98
C ARG A 4 51.77 9.89 -16.06
N ALA A 5 52.37 9.30 -15.01
CA ALA A 5 52.61 7.85 -14.96
C ALA A 5 51.30 7.07 -14.86
N LEU A 6 50.35 7.52 -14.02
CA LEU A 6 49.02 6.92 -13.90
C LEU A 6 48.22 7.01 -15.21
N GLY A 7 48.26 8.17 -15.88
CA GLY A 7 47.57 8.35 -17.17
C GLY A 7 48.12 7.45 -18.28
N VAL A 8 49.44 7.24 -18.34
CA VAL A 8 50.06 6.34 -19.33
C VAL A 8 49.70 4.88 -19.04
N VAL A 9 49.68 4.46 -17.77
CA VAL A 9 49.31 3.09 -17.40
C VAL A 9 47.83 2.83 -17.71
N ILE A 10 46.93 3.75 -17.34
CA ILE A 10 45.50 3.63 -17.63
C ILE A 10 45.25 3.67 -19.15
N GLY A 11 45.94 4.55 -19.87
CA GLY A 11 45.83 4.67 -21.33
C GLY A 11 46.36 3.45 -22.09
N SER A 12 47.48 2.87 -21.67
CA SER A 12 48.02 1.64 -22.27
C SER A 12 47.13 0.43 -21.99
N VAL A 13 46.57 0.31 -20.80
CA VAL A 13 45.61 -0.75 -20.46
C VAL A 13 44.32 -0.55 -21.25
N ALA A 14 43.80 0.68 -21.37
CA ALA A 14 42.62 0.98 -22.18
C ALA A 14 42.85 0.66 -23.66
N LEU A 15 44.03 0.94 -24.22
CA LEU A 15 44.40 0.57 -25.59
C LEU A 15 44.53 -0.94 -25.76
N GLN A 16 45.12 -1.67 -24.81
CA GLN A 16 45.23 -3.13 -24.87
C GLN A 16 43.86 -3.83 -24.77
N VAL A 17 42.93 -3.25 -24.00
CA VAL A 17 41.54 -3.70 -23.95
C VAL A 17 40.84 -3.40 -25.28
N PHE A 18 40.99 -2.19 -25.82
CA PHE A 18 40.37 -1.77 -27.09
C PHE A 18 40.87 -2.54 -28.32
N VAL A 19 42.13 -2.99 -28.31
CA VAL A 19 42.75 -3.77 -29.41
C VAL A 19 42.24 -5.21 -29.49
N ASN A 20 41.65 -5.76 -28.42
CA ASN A 20 41.01 -7.08 -28.44
C ASN A 20 39.49 -6.91 -28.53
N SER A 21 39.00 -6.59 -29.73
CA SER A 21 37.58 -6.31 -30.02
C SER A 21 36.64 -7.41 -29.54
N GLU A 22 37.05 -8.67 -29.69
CA GLU A 22 36.29 -9.85 -29.27
C GLU A 22 36.10 -9.90 -27.74
N GLN A 23 37.16 -9.61 -26.96
CA GLN A 23 37.07 -9.68 -25.50
C GLN A 23 36.28 -8.50 -24.94
N THR A 24 36.45 -7.31 -25.50
CA THR A 24 35.74 -6.10 -25.05
C THR A 24 34.23 -6.23 -25.22
N ILE A 25 33.78 -6.75 -26.38
CA ILE A 25 32.34 -7.00 -26.63
C ILE A 25 31.81 -8.01 -25.61
N MET A 26 32.53 -9.11 -25.37
CA MET A 26 32.13 -10.12 -24.39
C MET A 26 32.01 -9.56 -22.97
N PHE A 27 32.93 -8.69 -22.54
CA PHE A 27 32.84 -8.04 -21.23
C PHE A 27 31.61 -7.13 -21.11
N PHE A 28 31.31 -6.31 -22.12
CA PHE A 28 30.12 -5.47 -22.12
C PHE A 28 28.83 -6.28 -22.15
N CYS A 29 28.79 -7.37 -22.94
CA CYS A 29 27.64 -8.28 -22.99
C CYS A 29 27.41 -8.97 -21.64
N VAL A 30 28.46 -9.47 -21.00
CA VAL A 30 28.37 -10.08 -19.66
C VAL A 30 27.94 -9.05 -18.63
N LEU A 31 28.51 -7.85 -18.65
CA LEU A 31 28.11 -6.77 -17.74
C LEU A 31 26.63 -6.39 -17.93
N ALA A 32 26.18 -6.22 -19.17
CA ALA A 32 24.79 -5.92 -19.48
C ALA A 32 23.86 -7.07 -19.02
N PHE A 33 24.25 -8.32 -19.26
CA PHE A 33 23.48 -9.48 -18.80
C PHE A 33 23.42 -9.56 -17.27
N LEU A 34 24.51 -9.28 -16.56
CA LEU A 34 24.54 -9.25 -15.09
C LEU A 34 23.67 -8.12 -14.54
N VAL A 35 23.66 -6.94 -15.17
CA VAL A 35 22.79 -5.83 -14.79
C VAL A 35 21.32 -6.19 -15.01
N LEU A 36 20.98 -6.78 -16.16
CA LEU A 36 19.61 -7.24 -16.45
C LEU A 36 19.20 -8.39 -15.52
N PHE A 37 20.09 -9.33 -15.25
CA PHE A 37 19.84 -10.45 -14.34
C PHE A 37 19.65 -9.96 -12.90
N ALA A 38 20.47 -9.02 -12.44
CA ALA A 38 20.28 -8.36 -11.14
C ALA A 38 18.96 -7.60 -11.10
N ALA A 39 18.59 -6.88 -12.17
CA ALA A 39 17.29 -6.22 -12.28
C ALA A 39 16.12 -7.23 -12.22
N LEU A 40 16.25 -8.39 -12.89
CA LEU A 40 15.27 -9.47 -12.82
C LEU A 40 15.21 -10.09 -11.42
N LEU A 41 16.34 -10.35 -10.77
CA LEU A 41 16.38 -10.88 -9.41
C LEU A 41 15.79 -9.91 -8.38
N LEU A 42 16.05 -8.61 -8.53
CA LEU A 42 15.44 -7.56 -7.72
C LEU A 42 13.92 -7.48 -7.94
N THR A 43 13.45 -7.83 -9.14
CA THR A 43 12.01 -7.85 -9.47
C THR A 43 11.32 -9.12 -8.97
N ASN A 44 12.03 -10.26 -8.90
CA ASN A 44 11.40 -11.58 -8.81
C ASN A 44 11.08 -12.09 -7.39
N ASN A 45 11.57 -11.49 -6.29
CA ASN A 45 11.36 -12.15 -4.98
C ASN A 45 10.94 -11.30 -3.77
N ALA A 46 10.66 -10.00 -3.91
CA ALA A 46 10.10 -9.25 -2.77
C ALA A 46 9.37 -7.94 -3.11
N ASN A 47 9.53 -7.40 -4.33
CA ASN A 47 9.23 -5.99 -4.57
C ASN A 47 8.14 -5.70 -5.60
N MET A 48 7.29 -6.67 -5.94
CA MET A 48 6.00 -6.36 -6.58
C MET A 48 4.89 -6.03 -5.55
N ARG A 49 5.12 -6.25 -4.25
CA ARG A 49 4.14 -5.92 -3.19
C ARG A 49 4.32 -4.53 -2.56
N THR A 50 5.43 -3.85 -2.80
CA THR A 50 5.65 -2.46 -2.36
C THR A 50 6.30 -1.69 -3.49
N GLY A 51 5.49 -1.02 -4.30
CA GLY A 51 5.97 -0.15 -5.35
C GLY A 51 6.98 0.88 -4.82
N TRP A 52 7.85 1.32 -5.71
CA TRP A 52 8.87 2.33 -5.47
C TRP A 52 8.24 3.62 -4.91
N GLY A 53 8.31 3.79 -3.58
CA GLY A 53 7.91 4.99 -2.83
C GLY A 53 6.43 5.39 -2.95
N PHE A 54 5.72 5.34 -1.82
CA PHE A 54 4.41 5.98 -1.50
C PHE A 54 3.15 5.12 -1.37
N VAL A 55 3.18 3.80 -1.54
CA VAL A 55 1.98 2.99 -1.26
C VAL A 55 2.34 1.84 -0.32
N ARG A 56 1.86 1.92 0.93
CA ARG A 56 1.79 0.76 1.82
C ARG A 56 0.78 -0.21 1.22
N PRO A 57 1.15 -1.47 0.91
CA PRO A 57 0.15 -2.48 0.61
C PRO A 57 -0.72 -2.66 1.86
N GLY A 58 -2.03 -2.52 1.72
CA GLY A 58 -2.98 -2.88 2.76
C GLY A 58 -2.77 -4.36 3.11
N ASN A 59 -2.75 -4.67 4.40
CA ASN A 59 -2.72 -6.06 4.84
C ASN A 59 -4.16 -6.61 4.66
N PRO A 60 -4.39 -7.76 4.00
CA PRO A 60 -5.76 -8.23 3.71
C PRO A 60 -6.62 -8.54 4.97
N ASP A 61 -5.98 -8.73 6.12
CA ASP A 61 -6.62 -8.74 7.45
C ASP A 61 -7.15 -7.34 7.85
N GLU A 62 -6.41 -6.27 7.55
CA GLU A 62 -6.78 -4.87 7.82
C GLU A 62 -8.13 -4.49 7.15
N GLU A 63 -8.37 -4.97 5.93
CA GLU A 63 -9.67 -4.75 5.25
C GLU A 63 -10.81 -5.53 5.94
N THR A 64 -10.52 -6.71 6.49
CA THR A 64 -11.50 -7.53 7.22
C THR A 64 -11.80 -6.92 8.60
N ASP A 65 -10.80 -6.37 9.28
CA ASP A 65 -10.92 -5.75 10.60
C ASP A 65 -11.70 -4.43 10.54
N ILE A 66 -11.44 -3.63 9.51
CA ILE A 66 -12.23 -2.43 9.21
C ILE A 66 -13.69 -2.82 8.95
N PHE A 67 -13.94 -3.91 8.21
CA PHE A 67 -15.30 -4.33 7.90
C PHE A 67 -16.08 -4.68 9.17
N ARG A 68 -15.49 -5.51 10.05
CA ARG A 68 -16.09 -5.85 11.35
C ARG A 68 -16.31 -4.62 12.23
N THR A 69 -15.34 -3.71 12.29
CA THR A 69 -15.45 -2.48 13.07
C THR A 69 -16.65 -1.65 12.62
N CYS A 70 -16.83 -1.51 11.32
CA CYS A 70 -17.98 -0.81 10.72
C CYS A 70 -19.32 -1.49 11.06
N GLU A 71 -19.40 -2.83 11.04
CA GLU A 71 -20.60 -3.56 11.44
C GLU A 71 -20.94 -3.33 12.91
N VAL A 72 -19.96 -3.38 13.81
CA VAL A 72 -20.18 -3.13 15.24
C VAL A 72 -20.65 -1.70 15.47
N ILE A 73 -20.03 -0.71 14.81
CA ILE A 73 -20.49 0.68 14.86
C ILE A 73 -21.94 0.79 14.35
N ALA A 74 -22.30 0.09 13.28
CA ALA A 74 -23.65 0.12 12.76
C ALA A 74 -24.68 -0.44 13.75
N GLN A 75 -24.33 -1.50 14.48
CA GLN A 75 -25.20 -2.05 15.52
C GLN A 75 -25.31 -1.10 16.71
N ASP A 76 -24.18 -0.57 17.21
CA ASP A 76 -24.14 0.30 18.38
C ASP A 76 -24.94 1.60 18.20
N TYR A 77 -24.96 2.15 16.97
CA TYR A 77 -25.61 3.43 16.66
C TYR A 77 -26.88 3.29 15.81
N GLY A 78 -27.36 2.08 15.54
CA GLY A 78 -28.56 1.84 14.74
C GLY A 78 -28.47 2.39 13.32
N LEU A 79 -27.33 2.20 12.67
CA LEU A 79 -27.17 2.57 11.26
C LEU A 79 -28.01 1.64 10.38
N THR A 80 -28.61 2.23 9.35
CA THR A 80 -29.30 1.46 8.31
C THR A 80 -28.27 0.76 7.43
N GLN A 81 -28.70 -0.30 6.74
CA GLN A 81 -27.85 -1.00 5.77
C GLN A 81 -27.21 -0.06 4.76
N ARG A 82 -27.97 0.95 4.30
CA ARG A 82 -27.48 1.90 3.32
C ARG A 82 -26.45 2.88 3.88
N GLU A 83 -26.60 3.28 5.14
CA GLU A 83 -25.60 4.11 5.82
C GLU A 83 -24.32 3.33 6.08
N LEU A 84 -24.43 2.04 6.43
CA LEU A 84 -23.29 1.13 6.58
C LEU A 84 -22.52 0.97 5.27
N GLU A 85 -23.19 0.64 4.16
CA GLU A 85 -22.58 0.54 2.83
C GLU A 85 -21.81 1.80 2.44
N ILE A 86 -22.42 2.97 2.67
CA ILE A 86 -21.79 4.25 2.37
C ILE A 86 -20.61 4.52 3.30
N MET A 87 -20.71 4.18 4.59
CA MET A 87 -19.62 4.29 5.55
C MET A 87 -18.41 3.45 5.10
N HIS A 88 -18.61 2.19 4.72
CA HIS A 88 -17.53 1.33 4.21
C HIS A 88 -16.83 1.96 3.01
N SER A 89 -17.58 2.38 1.99
CA SER A 89 -16.98 2.94 0.79
C SER A 89 -16.21 4.24 1.07
N VAL A 90 -16.64 5.04 2.04
CA VAL A 90 -15.93 6.25 2.47
C VAL A 90 -14.64 5.91 3.23
N ILE A 91 -14.64 4.89 4.10
CA ILE A 91 -13.44 4.45 4.81
C ILE A 91 -12.41 3.87 3.83
N LEU A 92 -12.86 3.15 2.79
CA LEU A 92 -12.02 2.67 1.69
C LEU A 92 -11.47 3.80 0.80
N GLY A 93 -11.85 5.05 1.04
CA GLY A 93 -11.36 6.22 0.31
C GLY A 93 -12.00 6.42 -1.07
N LYS A 94 -13.13 5.75 -1.36
CA LYS A 94 -13.85 5.93 -2.63
C LYS A 94 -14.42 7.34 -2.70
N THR A 95 -14.34 7.93 -3.89
CA THR A 95 -14.96 9.22 -4.19
C THR A 95 -16.48 9.08 -4.27
N ARG A 96 -17.22 10.17 -4.03
CA ARG A 96 -18.70 10.18 -4.13
C ARG A 96 -19.21 9.75 -5.52
N LYS A 97 -18.39 9.92 -6.56
CA LYS A 97 -18.73 9.44 -7.91
C LYS A 97 -18.66 7.92 -7.97
N GLU A 98 -17.56 7.32 -7.52
CA GLU A 98 -17.37 5.86 -7.46
C GLU A 98 -18.42 5.19 -6.57
N ILE A 99 -18.72 5.78 -5.40
CA ILE A 99 -19.79 5.31 -4.52
C ILE A 99 -21.14 5.33 -5.24
N GLY A 100 -21.42 6.39 -6.00
CA GLY A 100 -22.67 6.51 -6.75
C GLY A 100 -22.81 5.50 -7.87
N GLU A 101 -21.70 5.18 -8.54
CA GLU A 101 -21.63 4.15 -9.58
C GLU A 101 -21.81 2.74 -8.99
N GLU A 102 -21.11 2.43 -7.90
CA GLU A 102 -21.18 1.12 -7.22
C GLU A 102 -22.55 0.86 -6.60
N LEU A 103 -23.11 1.88 -5.95
CA LEU A 103 -24.37 1.77 -5.23
C LEU A 103 -25.58 2.18 -6.09
N PHE A 104 -25.38 2.53 -7.36
CA PHE A 104 -26.43 2.98 -8.30
C PHE A 104 -27.29 4.14 -7.75
N ILE A 105 -26.65 5.15 -7.13
CA ILE A 105 -27.34 6.33 -6.56
C ILE A 105 -26.65 7.65 -6.90
N THR A 106 -27.40 8.74 -6.81
CA THR A 106 -26.86 10.09 -7.07
C THR A 106 -25.99 10.59 -5.92
N GLN A 107 -25.07 11.52 -6.23
CA GLN A 107 -24.27 12.19 -5.20
C GLN A 107 -25.12 12.94 -4.17
N ASN A 108 -26.30 13.43 -4.55
CA ASN A 108 -27.20 14.11 -3.62
C ASN A 108 -27.78 13.10 -2.61
N THR A 109 -28.16 11.91 -3.07
CA THR A 109 -28.61 10.81 -2.20
C THR A 109 -27.52 10.41 -1.23
N ILE A 110 -26.26 10.31 -1.68
CA ILE A 110 -25.10 10.04 -0.81
C ILE A 110 -24.95 11.11 0.26
N LYS A 111 -25.08 12.40 -0.10
CA LYS A 111 -25.01 13.51 0.88
C LYS A 111 -26.09 13.37 1.96
N THR A 112 -27.32 13.02 1.59
CA THR A 112 -28.40 12.80 2.55
C THR A 112 -28.10 11.64 3.49
N HIS A 113 -27.65 10.49 2.96
CA HIS A 113 -27.28 9.36 3.81
C HIS A 113 -26.11 9.68 4.74
N LEU A 114 -25.09 10.41 4.26
CA LEU A 114 -23.97 10.84 5.11
C LEU A 114 -24.43 11.81 6.20
N HIS A 115 -25.36 12.72 5.90
CA HIS A 115 -25.90 13.63 6.91
C HIS A 115 -26.61 12.85 8.04
N ASN A 116 -27.41 11.86 7.69
CA ASN A 116 -28.09 11.01 8.67
C ASN A 116 -27.11 10.14 9.46
N LEU A 117 -26.15 9.51 8.77
CA LEU A 117 -25.05 8.76 9.38
C LEU A 117 -24.31 9.62 10.42
N TYR A 118 -23.88 10.81 10.01
CA TYR A 118 -23.14 11.75 10.85
C TYR A 118 -23.95 12.19 12.07
N GLY A 119 -25.26 12.42 11.90
CA GLY A 119 -26.15 12.73 13.01
C GLY A 119 -26.32 11.58 14.00
N LYS A 120 -26.31 10.32 13.55
CA LYS A 120 -26.45 9.14 14.43
C LYS A 120 -25.22 8.89 15.29
N ILE A 121 -24.03 9.10 14.73
CA ILE A 121 -22.75 8.88 15.43
C ILE A 121 -22.15 10.16 16.03
N ASP A 122 -22.89 11.28 15.95
CA ASP A 122 -22.53 12.60 16.48
C ASP A 122 -21.18 13.14 15.99
N ILE A 123 -20.95 13.07 14.68
CA ILE A 123 -19.76 13.65 14.02
C ILE A 123 -20.17 14.61 12.92
N HIS A 124 -19.26 15.43 12.42
CA HIS A 124 -19.61 16.53 11.50
C HIS A 124 -18.81 16.50 10.20
N SER A 125 -17.79 15.67 10.08
CA SER A 125 -16.96 15.57 8.86
C SER A 125 -16.56 14.15 8.50
N GLU A 126 -16.16 13.98 7.24
CA GLU A 126 -15.58 12.72 6.75
C GLU A 126 -14.26 12.38 7.47
N SER A 127 -13.47 13.40 7.80
CA SER A 127 -12.23 13.21 8.58
C SER A 127 -12.52 12.68 9.97
N ASP A 128 -13.58 13.19 10.62
CA ASP A 128 -14.02 12.70 11.93
C ASP A 128 -14.53 11.25 11.83
N LEU A 129 -15.21 10.89 10.73
CA LEU A 129 -15.66 9.51 10.50
C LEU A 129 -14.47 8.55 10.46
N LYS A 130 -13.45 8.89 9.67
CA LYS A 130 -12.22 8.08 9.56
C LYS A 130 -11.51 7.97 10.90
N ALA A 131 -11.39 9.07 11.64
CA ALA A 131 -10.79 9.07 12.98
C ALA A 131 -11.60 8.24 13.98
N PHE A 132 -12.93 8.28 13.90
CA PHE A 132 -13.83 7.52 14.75
C PHE A 132 -13.71 6.02 14.53
N VAL A 133 -13.72 5.57 13.26
CA VAL A 133 -13.55 4.16 12.90
C VAL A 133 -12.16 3.65 13.32
N ALA A 134 -11.09 4.39 13.03
CA ALA A 134 -9.73 4.02 13.43
C ALA A 134 -9.54 3.97 14.97
N LYS A 135 -10.27 4.81 15.71
CA LYS A 135 -10.28 4.75 17.17
C LYS A 135 -11.00 3.51 17.68
N ARG A 136 -12.13 3.15 17.07
CA ARG A 136 -12.91 1.95 17.41
C ARG A 136 -12.13 0.68 17.09
N GLU A 137 -11.50 0.61 15.93
CA GLU A 137 -10.65 -0.52 15.49
C GLU A 137 -9.58 -0.86 16.54
N LYS A 138 -8.82 0.15 17.01
CA LYS A 138 -7.80 -0.03 18.06
C LYS A 138 -8.37 -0.55 19.38
N MET A 139 -9.62 -0.17 19.70
CA MET A 139 -10.29 -0.65 20.91
C MET A 139 -10.54 -2.16 20.80
N PHE A 140 -10.93 -2.66 19.62
CA PHE A 140 -11.12 -4.09 19.36
C PHE A 140 -9.80 -4.87 19.31
N SER A 141 -8.74 -4.32 18.71
CA SER A 141 -7.42 -4.99 18.69
C SER A 141 -6.80 -5.18 20.07
N THR A 142 -7.24 -4.41 21.08
CA THR A 142 -6.74 -4.54 22.46
C THR A 142 -7.46 -5.66 23.22
N GLU A 143 -8.62 -6.12 22.74
CA GLU A 143 -9.41 -7.18 23.38
C GLU A 143 -9.06 -8.59 22.87
N GLU A 144 -8.41 -8.71 21.70
CA GLU A 144 -7.98 -9.98 21.13
C GLU A 144 -6.65 -10.53 21.71
N GLU A 145 -5.91 -9.73 22.49
CA GLU A 145 -4.71 -10.17 23.21
C GLU A 145 -5.06 -10.74 24.60
N ALA A 146 -6.09 -11.58 24.69
CA ALA A 146 -6.30 -12.44 25.85
C ALA A 146 -5.31 -13.63 25.76
N PRO A 147 -4.53 -13.96 26.82
CA PRO A 147 -3.57 -15.05 26.77
C PRO A 147 -4.27 -16.33 26.32
N LEU A 148 -3.76 -16.93 25.24
CA LEU A 148 -4.18 -18.26 24.82
C LEU A 148 -4.18 -19.15 26.07
N PRO A 149 -5.29 -19.88 26.36
CA PRO A 149 -5.29 -20.82 27.45
C PRO A 149 -4.07 -21.74 27.26
N PRO A 150 -3.29 -22.02 28.34
CA PRO A 150 -2.12 -22.88 28.21
C PRO A 150 -2.58 -24.17 27.54
N GLU A 151 -1.96 -24.49 26.40
CA GLU A 151 -2.19 -25.74 25.70
C GLU A 151 -2.13 -26.86 26.75
N GLY A 152 -3.30 -27.45 27.01
CA GLY A 152 -3.45 -28.46 28.03
C GLY A 152 -2.65 -29.69 27.63
N GLN A 153 -1.69 -30.03 28.50
CA GLN A 153 -1.08 -31.34 28.76
C GLN A 153 -0.70 -32.24 27.58
#